data_AF-A0ABD6RK64-F1
#
_entry.id   AF-A0ABD6RK64-F1
#
_cell.length_a   1.000
_cell.length_b   1.000
_cell.length_c   1.000
_cell.angle_alpha   90.00
_cell.angle_beta   90.00
_cell.angle_gamma   90.00
#
_symmetry.space_group_name_H-M   'P 1'
#
loop_
_entity.id
_entity.type
_entity.pdbx_description
1 polymer ?
#
loop_
_entity_poly.entity_id
_entity_poly.type
_entity_poly.pdbx_seq_one_letter_code
_entity_poly.pdbx_strand_id
1 'polypeptide(L)'
;MSGGYRRMVAAMADLGFSGTMKAIWNDLFANRSFSQWLYLLVLGSFPIWLELIYEHRIVDWVGMICSLTGIICVIFVSEGRASNYLFGLINSVIYLILALQKGFYGEVLTTLYFTAMQPIGLLVWIYQAQFKKEKQEFVARKLDGKGWTKYLSISVLWWLVFGFIYQSIGANRPYRDSITDATNGVGQILMTAVYREQWIFWAATNVFSIYLWWGESLQIQGKYLIYLINSLVGWYQWSKAAKSA
;
A
#
# COMPACT_ATOMS: atom_id res chain seq x y z
N MET A 1 0.19 -18.27 -21.84
CA MET A 1 -0.32 -17.60 -20.62
C MET A 1 -1.76 -17.99 -20.23
N SER A 2 -2.49 -18.84 -20.97
CA SER A 2 -3.94 -19.11 -20.73
C SER A 2 -4.28 -20.14 -19.64
N GLY A 3 -3.35 -21.02 -19.25
CA GLY A 3 -3.61 -22.09 -18.29
C GLY A 3 -3.54 -21.68 -16.82
N GLY A 4 -2.77 -20.64 -16.47
CA GLY A 4 -2.64 -20.17 -15.08
C GLY A 4 -3.87 -19.42 -14.60
N TYR A 5 -4.30 -18.43 -15.38
CA TYR A 5 -5.49 -17.63 -15.07
C TYR A 5 -6.77 -18.46 -14.97
N ARG A 6 -7.02 -19.38 -15.93
CA ARG A 6 -8.18 -20.29 -15.86
C ARG A 6 -8.18 -21.15 -14.60
N ARG A 7 -7.02 -21.63 -14.15
CA ARG A 7 -6.88 -22.41 -12.91
C ARG A 7 -7.10 -21.56 -11.65
N MET A 8 -6.65 -20.30 -11.64
CA MET A 8 -6.92 -19.37 -10.55
C MET A 8 -8.41 -19.01 -10.42
N VAL A 9 -9.08 -18.76 -11.55
CA VAL A 9 -10.52 -18.48 -11.58
C VAL A 9 -11.33 -19.71 -11.16
N ALA A 10 -10.93 -20.92 -11.58
CA ALA A 10 -11.54 -22.16 -11.13
C ALA A 10 -11.40 -22.38 -9.62
N ALA A 11 -10.22 -22.10 -9.03
CA ALA A 11 -10.02 -22.19 -7.58
C ALA A 11 -10.94 -21.25 -6.77
N MET A 12 -11.21 -20.04 -7.29
CA MET A 12 -12.21 -19.14 -6.67
C MET A 12 -13.65 -19.60 -6.90
N ALA A 13 -13.96 -20.17 -8.07
CA ALA A 13 -15.27 -20.72 -8.37
C ALA A 13 -15.61 -21.91 -7.45
N ASP A 14 -14.61 -22.76 -7.14
CA ASP A 14 -14.75 -23.89 -6.22
C ASP A 14 -15.04 -23.44 -4.77
N LEU A 15 -14.48 -22.32 -4.33
CA LEU A 15 -14.75 -21.73 -3.00
C LEU A 15 -16.08 -20.97 -2.96
N GLY A 16 -16.48 -20.34 -4.06
CA GLY A 16 -17.61 -19.41 -4.11
C GLY A 16 -17.39 -18.15 -3.25
N PHE A 17 -18.33 -17.20 -3.34
CA PHE A 17 -18.27 -15.95 -2.56
C PHE A 17 -18.32 -16.21 -1.05
N SER A 18 -19.23 -17.07 -0.61
CA SER A 18 -19.40 -17.40 0.82
C SER A 18 -18.16 -18.11 1.39
N GLY A 19 -17.58 -19.07 0.66
CA GLY A 19 -16.35 -19.74 1.09
C GLY A 19 -15.15 -18.79 1.14
N THR A 20 -15.05 -17.87 0.18
CA THR A 20 -14.01 -16.82 0.18
C THR A 20 -14.14 -15.89 1.39
N MET A 21 -15.34 -15.40 1.67
CA MET A 21 -15.59 -14.54 2.84
C MET A 21 -15.34 -15.27 4.15
N LYS A 22 -15.71 -16.56 4.25
CA LYS A 22 -15.42 -17.39 5.42
C LYS A 22 -13.92 -17.64 5.59
N ALA A 23 -13.18 -17.80 4.50
CA ALA A 23 -11.72 -17.93 4.54
C ALA A 23 -11.05 -16.65 5.04
N ILE A 24 -11.49 -15.48 4.56
CA ILE A 24 -11.03 -14.17 5.06
C ILE A 24 -11.38 -14.02 6.55
N TRP A 25 -12.61 -14.36 6.94
CA TRP A 25 -13.04 -14.28 8.33
C TRP A 25 -12.21 -15.17 9.27
N ASN A 26 -11.89 -16.39 8.84
CA ASN A 26 -11.05 -17.27 9.62
C ASN A 26 -9.60 -16.76 9.69
N ASP A 27 -9.07 -16.25 8.57
CA ASP A 27 -7.72 -15.67 8.47
C ASP A 27 -7.55 -14.42 9.34
N LEU A 28 -8.60 -13.64 9.58
CA LEU A 28 -8.60 -12.48 10.48
C LEU A 28 -8.14 -12.84 11.91
N PHE A 29 -8.59 -14.00 12.42
CA PHE A 29 -8.37 -14.41 13.81
C PHE A 29 -7.39 -15.58 13.98
N ALA A 30 -7.08 -16.32 12.91
CA ALA A 30 -6.27 -17.54 13.02
C ALA A 30 -4.81 -17.25 13.43
N ASN A 31 -4.27 -18.04 14.37
CA ASN A 31 -2.85 -18.15 14.69
C ASN A 31 -2.12 -16.81 14.93
N ARG A 32 -2.81 -15.81 15.47
CA ARG A 32 -2.18 -14.51 15.79
C ARG A 32 -1.55 -14.57 17.19
N SER A 33 -0.27 -14.29 17.28
CA SER A 33 0.46 -14.19 18.56
C SER A 33 0.01 -12.97 19.37
N PHE A 34 0.27 -12.98 20.68
CA PHE A 34 -0.01 -11.83 21.54
C PHE A 34 0.67 -10.55 21.04
N SER A 35 1.93 -10.62 20.61
CA SER A 35 2.66 -9.46 20.08
C SER A 35 2.05 -8.90 18.80
N GLN A 36 1.51 -9.75 17.92
CA GLN A 36 0.80 -9.32 16.72
C GLN A 36 -0.56 -8.69 17.03
N TRP A 37 -1.26 -9.17 18.06
CA TRP A 37 -2.46 -8.51 18.57
C TRP A 37 -2.13 -7.13 19.13
N LEU A 38 -1.08 -7.05 19.97
CA LEU A 38 -0.63 -5.79 20.53
C LEU A 38 -0.22 -4.80 19.43
N TYR A 39 0.53 -5.24 18.43
CA TYR A 39 0.95 -4.43 17.29
C TYR A 39 -0.25 -3.89 16.50
N LEU A 40 -1.22 -4.76 16.18
CA LEU A 40 -2.45 -4.37 15.49
C LEU A 40 -3.26 -3.35 16.29
N LEU A 41 -3.46 -3.59 17.58
CA LEU A 41 -4.27 -2.71 18.42
C LEU A 41 -3.58 -1.36 18.64
N VAL A 42 -2.28 -1.34 18.91
CA VAL A 42 -1.53 -0.11 19.17
C VAL A 42 -1.42 0.75 17.92
N LEU A 43 -0.95 0.19 16.80
CA LEU A 43 -0.80 0.97 15.58
C LEU A 43 -2.14 1.20 14.87
N GLY A 44 -3.03 0.21 14.90
CA GLY A 44 -4.36 0.31 14.29
C GLY A 44 -5.23 1.36 14.96
N SER A 45 -5.10 1.57 16.28
CA SER A 45 -5.84 2.63 16.98
C SER A 45 -5.14 4.00 16.95
N PHE A 46 -3.91 4.09 16.40
CA PHE A 46 -3.14 5.34 16.40
C PHE A 46 -3.91 6.54 15.81
N PRO A 47 -4.61 6.45 14.66
CA PRO A 47 -5.32 7.59 14.11
C PRO A 47 -6.48 8.07 15.00
N ILE A 48 -7.13 7.15 15.72
CA ILE A 48 -8.17 7.47 16.71
C ILE A 48 -7.56 8.30 17.84
N TRP A 49 -6.47 7.82 18.44
CA TRP A 49 -5.79 8.54 19.51
C TRP A 49 -5.27 9.89 19.05
N LEU A 50 -4.74 9.97 17.83
CA LEU A 50 -4.25 11.22 17.26
C LEU A 50 -5.36 12.29 17.19
N GLU A 51 -6.56 11.96 16.70
CA GLU A 51 -7.68 12.92 16.69
C GLU A 51 -8.18 13.26 18.08
N LEU A 52 -8.32 12.27 18.95
CA LEU A 52 -8.83 12.52 20.30
C LEU A 52 -7.89 13.43 21.11
N ILE A 53 -6.58 13.37 20.84
CA ILE A 53 -5.59 14.25 21.47
C ILE A 53 -5.64 15.67 20.88
N TYR A 54 -5.72 15.81 19.56
CA TYR A 54 -5.62 17.13 18.89
C TYR A 54 -6.96 17.87 18.78
N GLU A 55 -8.06 17.15 18.51
CA GLU A 55 -9.37 17.71 18.22
C GLU A 55 -10.40 17.42 19.33
N HIS A 56 -10.05 16.60 20.33
CA HIS A 56 -10.91 16.16 21.44
C HIS A 56 -12.20 15.40 21.03
N ARG A 57 -12.40 15.16 19.74
CA ARG A 57 -13.49 14.38 19.15
C ARG A 57 -13.07 13.88 17.76
N ILE A 58 -13.82 12.92 17.23
CA ILE A 58 -13.67 12.50 15.82
C ILE A 58 -14.45 13.48 14.94
N VAL A 59 -13.75 14.21 14.10
CA VAL A 59 -14.27 15.24 13.20
C VAL A 59 -14.48 14.65 11.81
N ASP A 60 -13.53 13.86 11.31
CA ASP A 60 -13.56 13.26 9.96
C ASP A 60 -13.76 11.74 10.02
N TRP A 61 -15.01 11.30 10.13
CA TRP A 61 -15.35 9.88 10.18
C TRP A 61 -14.96 9.10 8.92
N VAL A 62 -15.00 9.75 7.74
CA VAL A 62 -14.66 9.09 6.48
C VAL A 62 -13.14 8.89 6.38
N GLY A 63 -12.36 9.94 6.68
CA GLY A 63 -10.91 9.86 6.79
C GLY A 63 -10.44 8.90 7.89
N MET A 64 -11.17 8.82 9.01
CA MET A 64 -10.93 7.85 10.08
C MET A 64 -11.06 6.41 9.56
N ILE A 65 -12.20 6.06 8.95
CA ILE A 65 -12.41 4.70 8.43
C ILE A 65 -11.37 4.37 7.35
N CYS A 66 -11.06 5.32 6.45
CA CYS A 66 -9.98 5.17 5.47
C CYS A 66 -8.64 4.85 6.16
N SER A 67 -8.29 5.60 7.20
CA SER A 67 -7.02 5.44 7.91
C SER A 67 -6.93 4.12 8.66
N LEU A 68 -7.99 3.73 9.38
CA LEU A 68 -8.06 2.45 10.08
C LEU A 68 -7.95 1.27 9.12
N THR A 69 -8.74 1.26 8.06
CA THR A 69 -8.72 0.16 7.07
C THR A 69 -7.38 0.09 6.34
N GLY A 70 -6.75 1.23 6.03
CA GLY A 70 -5.41 1.27 5.44
C GLY A 70 -4.33 0.70 6.36
N ILE A 71 -4.32 1.10 7.63
CA ILE A 71 -3.35 0.58 8.62
C ILE A 71 -3.54 -0.92 8.83
N ILE A 72 -4.79 -1.37 9.03
CA ILE A 72 -5.09 -2.80 9.17
C ILE A 72 -4.60 -3.57 7.94
N CYS A 73 -4.83 -3.04 6.73
CA CYS A 73 -4.35 -3.62 5.49
C CYS A 73 -2.82 -3.81 5.51
N VAL A 74 -2.03 -2.76 5.76
CA VAL A 74 -0.56 -2.89 5.71
C VAL A 74 0.00 -3.78 6.82
N ILE A 75 -0.63 -3.80 7.99
CA ILE A 75 -0.27 -4.73 9.07
C ILE A 75 -0.53 -6.16 8.59
N PHE A 76 -1.66 -6.45 7.96
CA PHE A 76 -1.97 -7.78 7.45
C PHE A 76 -1.07 -8.19 6.29
N VAL A 77 -0.64 -7.23 5.44
CA VAL A 77 0.40 -7.46 4.43
C VAL A 77 1.69 -7.91 5.11
N SER A 78 2.13 -7.24 6.18
CA SER A 78 3.35 -7.61 6.91
C SER A 78 3.27 -9.00 7.58
N GLU A 79 2.06 -9.45 7.90
CA GLU A 79 1.79 -10.77 8.47
C GLU A 79 1.52 -11.86 7.41
N GLY A 80 1.48 -11.51 6.11
CA GLY A 80 1.21 -12.44 5.01
C GLY A 80 -0.25 -12.96 4.94
N ARG A 81 -1.19 -12.24 5.55
CA ARG A 81 -2.61 -12.64 5.70
C ARG A 81 -3.45 -12.28 4.49
N ALA A 82 -4.34 -13.16 4.06
CA ALA A 82 -5.27 -12.91 2.94
C ALA A 82 -6.22 -11.75 3.18
N SER A 83 -6.59 -11.55 4.44
CA SER A 83 -7.54 -10.53 4.87
C SER A 83 -7.12 -9.12 4.46
N ASN A 84 -5.81 -8.90 4.22
CA ASN A 84 -5.29 -7.63 3.74
C ASN A 84 -6.03 -7.11 2.49
N TYR A 85 -6.37 -7.98 1.54
CA TYR A 85 -6.98 -7.58 0.28
C TYR A 85 -8.40 -7.00 0.48
N LEU A 86 -9.13 -7.47 1.49
CA LEU A 86 -10.45 -6.92 1.84
C LEU A 86 -10.33 -5.50 2.42
N PHE A 87 -9.49 -5.34 3.45
CA PHE A 87 -9.27 -4.02 4.06
C PHE A 87 -8.61 -3.03 3.11
N GLY A 88 -7.70 -3.53 2.27
CA GLY A 88 -7.03 -2.78 1.22
C GLY A 88 -8.01 -2.25 0.19
N LEU A 89 -9.02 -3.06 -0.20
CA LEU A 89 -10.07 -2.65 -1.13
C LEU A 89 -10.99 -1.59 -0.51
N ILE A 90 -11.41 -1.78 0.75
CA ILE A 90 -12.22 -0.77 1.45
C ILE A 90 -11.46 0.55 1.56
N ASN A 91 -10.21 0.51 2.03
CA ASN A 91 -9.34 1.68 2.10
C ASN A 91 -9.18 2.35 0.74
N SER A 92 -8.85 1.60 -0.31
CA SER A 92 -8.54 2.17 -1.61
C SER A 92 -9.78 2.80 -2.26
N VAL A 93 -10.97 2.22 -2.10
CA VAL A 93 -12.22 2.82 -2.59
C VAL A 93 -12.54 4.12 -1.86
N ILE A 94 -12.44 4.14 -0.52
CA ILE A 94 -12.72 5.37 0.26
C ILE A 94 -11.67 6.44 -0.06
N TYR A 95 -10.39 6.07 -0.10
CA TYR A 95 -9.30 6.98 -0.39
C TYR A 95 -9.40 7.57 -1.81
N LEU A 96 -9.84 6.77 -2.79
CA LEU A 96 -10.10 7.23 -4.16
C LEU A 96 -11.18 8.33 -4.18
N ILE A 97 -12.27 8.15 -3.44
CA ILE A 97 -13.33 9.16 -3.33
C ILE A 97 -12.80 10.45 -2.70
N LEU A 98 -12.04 10.34 -1.61
CA LEU A 98 -11.47 11.51 -0.93
C LEU A 98 -10.46 12.25 -1.83
N ALA A 99 -9.61 11.51 -2.55
CA ALA A 99 -8.65 12.10 -3.48
C ALA A 99 -9.34 12.80 -4.66
N LEU A 100 -10.43 12.22 -5.20
CA LEU A 100 -11.24 12.85 -6.25
C LEU A 100 -11.88 14.16 -5.76
N GLN A 101 -12.46 14.16 -4.56
CA GLN A 101 -13.10 15.34 -3.97
C GLN A 101 -12.11 16.48 -3.73
N LYS A 102 -10.85 16.17 -3.41
CA LYS A 102 -9.79 17.15 -3.17
C LYS A 102 -9.02 17.54 -4.44
N GLY A 103 -9.28 16.88 -5.57
CA GLY A 103 -8.57 17.11 -6.83
C GLY A 103 -7.10 16.68 -6.78
N PHE A 104 -6.78 15.63 -6.01
CA PHE A 104 -5.45 15.00 -5.95
C PHE A 104 -5.37 13.89 -7.00
N TYR A 105 -5.26 14.27 -8.27
CA TYR A 105 -5.31 13.38 -9.43
C TYR A 105 -4.21 12.30 -9.49
N GLY A 106 -3.04 12.56 -8.92
CA GLY A 106 -1.98 11.57 -8.74
C GLY A 106 -2.40 10.50 -7.76
N GLU A 107 -2.82 10.91 -6.57
CA GLU A 107 -3.39 9.96 -5.59
C GLU A 107 -4.58 9.19 -6.19
N VAL A 108 -5.42 9.81 -7.02
CA VAL A 108 -6.49 9.11 -7.76
C VAL A 108 -5.93 8.02 -8.68
N LEU A 109 -4.95 8.33 -9.53
CA LEU A 109 -4.37 7.39 -10.48
C LEU A 109 -3.70 6.21 -9.76
N THR A 110 -2.87 6.51 -8.77
CA THR A 110 -2.20 5.50 -7.94
C THR A 110 -3.22 4.63 -7.20
N THR A 111 -4.29 5.21 -6.68
CA THR A 111 -5.31 4.47 -5.93
C THR A 111 -6.20 3.61 -6.83
N LEU A 112 -6.48 4.06 -8.06
CA LEU A 112 -7.17 3.23 -9.06
C LEU A 112 -6.37 1.95 -9.35
N TYR A 113 -5.06 2.09 -9.55
CA TYR A 113 -4.18 0.94 -9.72
C TYR A 113 -4.27 -0.03 -8.53
N PHE A 114 -4.10 0.46 -7.30
CA PHE A 114 -4.17 -0.40 -6.12
C PHE A 114 -5.54 -1.04 -5.96
N THR A 115 -6.63 -0.31 -6.18
CA THR A 115 -8.01 -0.83 -6.12
C THR A 115 -8.22 -2.00 -7.08
N ALA A 116 -7.75 -1.86 -8.33
CA ALA A 116 -7.83 -2.93 -9.33
C ALA A 116 -6.97 -4.15 -8.97
N MET A 117 -5.84 -3.93 -8.29
CA MET A 117 -4.93 -5.00 -7.89
C MET A 117 -5.43 -5.81 -6.67
N GLN A 118 -6.31 -5.27 -5.81
CA GLN A 118 -6.76 -6.00 -4.60
C GLN A 118 -7.47 -7.33 -4.93
N PRO A 119 -8.47 -7.39 -5.84
CA PRO A 119 -9.10 -8.66 -6.21
C PRO A 119 -8.12 -9.63 -6.87
N ILE A 120 -7.20 -9.12 -7.70
CA ILE A 120 -6.17 -9.91 -8.38
C ILE A 120 -5.23 -10.54 -7.37
N GLY A 121 -4.77 -9.77 -6.38
CA GLY A 121 -3.91 -10.26 -5.33
C GLY A 121 -4.59 -11.32 -4.46
N LEU A 122 -5.88 -11.15 -4.14
CA LEU A 122 -6.66 -12.16 -3.43
C LEU A 122 -6.76 -13.47 -4.22
N LEU A 123 -7.03 -13.40 -5.51
CA LEU A 123 -7.04 -14.55 -6.43
C LEU A 123 -5.71 -15.31 -6.41
N VAL A 124 -4.60 -14.58 -6.53
CA VAL A 124 -3.24 -15.15 -6.49
C VAL A 124 -2.98 -15.82 -5.13
N TRP A 125 -3.39 -15.18 -4.03
CA TRP A 125 -3.17 -15.73 -2.69
C TRP A 125 -3.95 -17.03 -2.46
N ILE A 126 -5.23 -17.09 -2.82
CA ILE A 126 -6.05 -18.30 -2.68
C ILE A 126 -5.44 -19.45 -3.47
N TYR A 127 -5.02 -19.17 -4.70
CA TYR A 127 -4.32 -20.14 -5.53
C TYR A 127 -3.04 -20.64 -4.85
N GLN A 128 -2.19 -19.74 -4.36
CA GLN A 128 -0.98 -20.14 -3.65
C GLN A 128 -1.27 -20.91 -2.36
N ALA A 129 -2.31 -20.55 -1.61
CA ALA A 129 -2.68 -21.24 -0.38
C ALA A 129 -3.13 -22.68 -0.65
N GLN A 130 -3.83 -22.93 -1.76
CA GLN A 130 -4.25 -24.29 -2.16
C GLN A 130 -3.11 -25.13 -2.76
N PHE A 131 -2.10 -24.51 -3.37
CA PHE A 131 -1.07 -25.20 -4.16
C PHE A 131 0.37 -25.03 -3.66
N LYS A 132 0.62 -24.47 -2.47
CA LYS A 132 1.99 -24.23 -1.97
C LYS A 132 2.74 -25.54 -1.67
N LYS A 133 3.58 -25.95 -2.62
CA LYS A 133 4.63 -26.98 -2.46
C LYS A 133 6.07 -26.46 -2.57
N GLU A 134 6.33 -25.19 -2.88
CA GLU A 134 7.73 -24.71 -2.98
C GLU A 134 7.96 -23.39 -2.26
N LYS A 135 8.92 -23.41 -1.33
CA LYS A 135 9.60 -22.23 -0.80
C LYS A 135 10.49 -21.69 -1.91
N GLN A 136 10.05 -20.69 -2.65
CA GLN A 136 10.97 -19.86 -3.42
C GLN A 136 11.71 -18.96 -2.44
N GLU A 137 13.01 -19.20 -2.25
CA GLU A 137 13.89 -18.28 -1.54
C GLU A 137 14.02 -16.98 -2.35
N PHE A 138 13.63 -15.90 -1.71
CA PHE A 138 13.62 -14.57 -2.28
C PHE A 138 14.99 -13.90 -2.06
N VAL A 139 15.75 -13.69 -3.13
CA VAL A 139 17.03 -12.98 -3.06
C VAL A 139 16.83 -11.51 -3.39
N ALA A 140 16.86 -10.66 -2.36
CA ALA A 140 16.76 -9.21 -2.51
C ALA A 140 17.97 -8.65 -3.29
N ARG A 141 17.69 -7.84 -4.32
CA ARG A 141 18.71 -7.19 -5.17
C ARG A 141 19.06 -5.80 -4.65
N LYS A 142 20.24 -5.31 -5.03
CA LYS A 142 20.74 -3.97 -4.71
C LYS A 142 20.99 -3.18 -5.99
N LEU A 143 20.54 -1.92 -6.04
CA LEU A 143 20.88 -1.02 -7.14
C LEU A 143 22.37 -0.65 -7.12
N ASP A 144 23.00 -0.70 -8.29
CA ASP A 144 24.30 -0.10 -8.54
C ASP A 144 24.16 1.40 -8.86
N GLY A 145 25.28 2.11 -9.04
CA GLY A 145 25.26 3.54 -9.32
C GLY A 145 24.50 3.91 -10.60
N LYS A 146 24.60 3.07 -11.64
CA LYS A 146 23.87 3.26 -12.90
C LYS A 146 22.36 3.08 -12.70
N GLY A 147 21.96 2.07 -11.92
CA GLY A 147 20.58 1.83 -11.54
C GLY A 147 20.00 3.02 -10.79
N TRP A 148 20.71 3.57 -9.80
CA TRP A 148 20.31 4.78 -9.10
C TRP A 148 20.06 5.95 -10.03
N THR A 149 21.03 6.28 -10.91
CA THR A 149 20.87 7.36 -11.88
C THR A 149 19.65 7.13 -12.77
N LYS A 150 19.49 5.92 -13.31
CA LYS A 150 18.35 5.56 -14.15
C LYS A 150 17.01 5.80 -13.45
N TYR A 151 16.82 5.28 -12.24
CA TYR A 151 15.54 5.35 -11.54
C TYR A 151 15.24 6.76 -11.02
N LEU A 152 16.25 7.50 -10.57
CA LEU A 152 16.08 8.91 -10.23
C LEU A 152 15.73 9.76 -11.45
N SER A 153 16.37 9.54 -12.60
CA SER A 153 15.99 10.22 -13.85
C SER A 153 14.57 9.88 -14.28
N ILE A 154 14.13 8.62 -14.13
CA ILE A 154 12.74 8.23 -14.40
C ILE A 154 11.79 8.95 -13.44
N SER A 155 12.10 9.02 -12.14
CA SER A 155 11.27 9.76 -11.17
C SER A 155 11.15 11.24 -11.52
N VAL A 156 12.25 11.91 -11.85
CA VAL A 156 12.24 13.34 -12.24
C VAL A 156 11.44 13.55 -13.52
N LEU A 157 11.65 12.70 -14.53
CA LEU A 157 10.91 12.80 -15.79
C LEU A 157 9.41 12.58 -15.57
N TRP A 158 9.03 11.54 -14.81
CA TRP A 158 7.64 11.26 -14.49
C TRP A 158 7.02 12.44 -13.74
N TRP A 159 7.70 12.94 -12.70
CA TRP A 159 7.24 14.10 -11.93
C TRP A 159 6.98 15.32 -12.80
N LEU A 160 7.92 15.69 -13.67
CA LEU A 160 7.75 16.86 -14.54
C LEU A 160 6.64 16.65 -15.58
N VAL A 161 6.64 15.51 -16.27
CA VAL A 161 5.63 15.20 -17.29
C VAL A 161 4.23 15.21 -16.69
N PHE A 162 4.01 14.49 -15.59
CA PHE A 162 2.71 14.48 -14.93
C PHE A 162 2.39 15.81 -14.25
N GLY A 163 3.38 16.56 -13.78
CA GLY A 163 3.20 17.92 -13.29
C GLY A 163 2.61 18.85 -14.35
N PHE A 164 3.13 18.81 -15.58
CA PHE A 164 2.56 19.58 -16.70
C PHE A 164 1.18 19.07 -17.13
N ILE A 165 0.94 17.75 -17.13
CA ILE A 165 -0.37 17.17 -17.44
C ILE A 165 -1.41 17.61 -16.41
N TYR A 166 -1.09 17.52 -15.11
CA TYR A 166 -1.99 17.95 -14.05
C TYR A 166 -2.23 19.45 -14.08
N GLN A 167 -1.23 20.24 -14.48
CA GLN A 167 -1.39 21.68 -14.65
C GLN A 167 -2.34 22.01 -15.81
N SER A 168 -2.29 21.26 -16.91
CA SER A 168 -3.14 21.50 -18.07
C SER A 168 -4.61 21.15 -17.85
N ILE A 169 -4.91 20.22 -16.93
CA ILE A 169 -6.28 19.86 -16.53
C ILE A 169 -6.81 20.64 -15.32
N GLY A 170 -6.06 21.64 -14.83
CA GLY A 170 -6.49 22.51 -13.74
C GLY A 170 -6.39 21.89 -12.35
N ALA A 171 -5.46 20.96 -12.12
CA ALA A 171 -5.26 20.37 -10.80
C ALA A 171 -4.87 21.43 -9.75
N ASN A 172 -5.37 21.26 -8.52
CA ASN A 172 -5.13 22.20 -7.42
C ASN A 172 -3.63 22.33 -7.08
N ARG A 173 -2.88 21.23 -7.17
CA ARG A 173 -1.46 21.17 -6.77
C ARG A 173 -0.64 20.25 -7.71
N PRO A 174 -0.50 20.59 -9.00
CA PRO A 174 -0.02 19.67 -10.05
C PRO A 174 1.33 19.00 -9.74
N TYR A 175 2.33 19.79 -9.34
CA TYR A 175 3.68 19.29 -9.06
C TYR A 175 3.78 18.58 -7.71
N ARG A 176 2.90 18.89 -6.74
CA ARG A 176 2.89 18.20 -5.44
C ARG A 176 2.23 16.83 -5.52
N ASP A 177 1.32 16.67 -6.45
CA ASP A 177 0.56 15.45 -6.68
C ASP A 177 1.32 14.50 -7.61
N SER A 178 1.98 15.04 -8.65
CA SER A 178 2.84 14.24 -9.54
C SER A 178 4.11 13.71 -8.88
N ILE A 179 4.61 14.32 -7.80
CA ILE A 179 5.79 13.80 -7.10
C ILE A 179 5.48 12.54 -6.30
N THR A 180 4.30 12.44 -5.69
CA THR A 180 3.87 11.21 -4.99
C THR A 180 3.65 10.09 -5.99
N ASP A 181 3.10 10.39 -7.17
CA ASP A 181 2.95 9.43 -8.27
C ASP A 181 4.29 8.93 -8.80
N ALA A 182 5.25 9.82 -9.01
CA ALA A 182 6.57 9.45 -9.50
C ALA A 182 7.30 8.53 -8.51
N THR A 183 7.22 8.80 -7.21
CA THR A 183 7.84 7.95 -6.18
C THR A 183 7.08 6.64 -5.99
N ASN A 184 5.75 6.63 -6.05
CA ASN A 184 4.93 5.42 -6.04
C ASN A 184 5.24 4.52 -7.24
N GLY A 185 5.23 5.08 -8.45
CA GLY A 185 5.47 4.36 -9.68
C GLY A 185 6.86 3.71 -9.71
N VAL A 186 7.90 4.46 -9.36
CA VAL A 186 9.27 3.91 -9.28
C VAL A 186 9.43 2.93 -8.13
N GLY A 187 8.83 3.20 -6.97
CA GLY A 187 8.77 2.25 -5.84
C GLY A 187 8.17 0.91 -6.25
N GLN A 188 7.06 0.93 -6.98
CA GLN A 188 6.39 -0.27 -7.50
C GLN A 188 7.23 -1.02 -8.55
N ILE A 189 7.91 -0.30 -9.45
CA ILE A 189 8.83 -0.91 -10.42
C ILE A 189 9.98 -1.62 -9.70
N LEU A 190 10.58 -0.96 -8.70
CA LEU A 190 11.67 -1.54 -7.90
C LEU A 190 11.20 -2.72 -7.05
N MET A 191 10.00 -2.64 -6.49
CA MET A 191 9.35 -3.74 -5.78
C MET A 191 9.22 -4.98 -6.66
N THR A 192 8.69 -4.79 -7.87
CA THR A 192 8.48 -5.87 -8.84
C THR A 192 9.81 -6.48 -9.29
N ALA A 193 10.85 -5.64 -9.42
CA ALA A 193 12.21 -6.08 -9.73
C ALA A 193 13.02 -6.53 -8.50
N VAL A 194 12.39 -6.63 -7.32
CA VAL A 194 12.99 -7.20 -6.11
C VAL A 194 14.19 -6.38 -5.58
N TYR A 195 14.22 -5.07 -5.82
CA TYR A 195 15.25 -4.18 -5.28
C TYR A 195 14.90 -3.73 -3.87
N ARG A 196 15.88 -3.76 -2.96
CA ARG A 196 15.71 -3.24 -1.60
C ARG A 196 15.46 -1.72 -1.59
N GLU A 197 16.00 -0.99 -2.57
CA GLU A 197 15.86 0.47 -2.70
C GLU A 197 14.41 0.94 -2.88
N GLN A 198 13.48 0.05 -3.23
CA GLN A 198 12.04 0.34 -3.24
C GLN A 198 11.56 1.02 -1.95
N TRP A 199 12.10 0.63 -0.79
CA TRP A 199 11.67 1.14 0.51
C TRP A 199 12.01 2.61 0.71
N ILE A 200 13.06 3.11 0.04
CA ILE A 200 13.40 4.54 0.04
C ILE A 200 12.35 5.32 -0.75
N PHE A 201 11.90 4.79 -1.90
CA PHE A 201 10.84 5.41 -2.69
C PHE A 201 9.49 5.37 -1.96
N TRP A 202 9.15 4.27 -1.28
CA TRP A 202 7.97 4.20 -0.42
C TRP A 202 8.05 5.21 0.74
N ALA A 203 9.20 5.33 1.41
CA ALA A 203 9.40 6.33 2.45
C ALA A 203 9.23 7.77 1.90
N ALA A 204 9.80 8.06 0.73
CA ALA A 204 9.65 9.35 0.07
C ALA A 204 8.18 9.65 -0.27
N THR A 205 7.46 8.68 -0.85
CA THR A 205 6.00 8.79 -1.07
C THR A 205 5.30 9.15 0.23
N ASN A 206 5.55 8.43 1.32
CA ASN A 206 4.84 8.67 2.58
C ASN A 206 5.09 10.07 3.14
N VAL A 207 6.33 10.58 3.05
CA VAL A 207 6.65 11.96 3.44
C VAL A 207 5.90 12.97 2.58
N PHE A 208 5.90 12.79 1.25
CA PHE A 208 5.18 13.67 0.35
C PHE A 208 3.66 13.61 0.55
N SER A 209 3.10 12.43 0.83
CA SER A 209 1.68 12.27 1.14
C SER A 209 1.29 12.92 2.48
N ILE A 210 2.14 12.86 3.52
CA ILE A 210 1.90 13.63 4.76
C ILE A 210 1.79 15.12 4.43
N TYR A 211 2.72 15.64 3.62
CA TYR A 211 2.70 17.04 3.20
C TYR A 211 1.49 17.37 2.30
N LEU A 212 1.10 16.47 1.41
CA LEU A 212 -0.05 16.64 0.50
C LEU A 212 -1.36 16.80 1.29
N TRP A 213 -1.53 15.98 2.34
CA TRP A 213 -2.70 15.97 3.22
C TRP A 213 -2.59 16.94 4.40
N TRP A 214 -1.52 17.73 4.48
CA TRP A 214 -1.33 18.69 5.55
C TRP A 214 -2.43 19.75 5.55
N GLY A 215 -3.12 19.90 6.68
CA GLY A 215 -4.28 20.78 6.82
C GLY A 215 -5.57 20.28 6.14
N GLU A 216 -5.54 19.13 5.45
CA GLU A 216 -6.71 18.56 4.75
C GLU A 216 -7.36 17.44 5.56
N SER A 217 -6.57 16.52 6.14
CA SER A 217 -7.06 15.46 7.02
C SER A 217 -5.95 14.99 7.96
N LEU A 218 -6.15 15.15 9.27
CA LEU A 218 -5.21 14.68 10.30
C LEU A 218 -5.12 13.15 10.33
N GLN A 219 -6.23 12.49 10.04
CA GLN A 219 -6.34 11.03 9.97
C GLN A 219 -5.42 10.44 8.91
N ILE A 220 -5.50 10.99 7.70
CA ILE A 220 -4.69 10.51 6.57
C ILE A 220 -3.21 10.80 6.80
N GLN A 221 -2.86 11.94 7.42
CA GLN A 221 -1.48 12.22 7.84
C GLN A 221 -0.98 11.16 8.83
N GLY A 222 -1.78 10.80 9.83
CA GLY A 222 -1.47 9.74 10.78
C GLY A 222 -1.25 8.38 10.10
N LYS A 223 -2.10 8.01 9.13
CA LYS A 223 -1.93 6.81 8.30
C LYS A 223 -0.56 6.78 7.61
N TYR A 224 -0.20 7.86 6.91
CA TYR A 224 1.07 7.93 6.18
C TYR A 224 2.29 7.98 7.09
N LEU A 225 2.16 8.51 8.31
CA LEU A 225 3.22 8.43 9.33
C LEU A 225 3.52 6.97 9.72
N ILE A 226 2.47 6.16 9.92
CA ILE A 226 2.64 4.73 10.20
C ILE A 226 3.25 4.00 9.00
N TYR A 227 2.85 4.36 7.77
CA TYR A 227 3.43 3.78 6.56
C TYR A 227 4.91 4.15 6.40
N LEU A 228 5.30 5.37 6.79
CA LEU A 228 6.69 5.82 6.80
C LEU A 228 7.53 4.97 7.76
N ILE A 229 7.06 4.76 8.99
CA ILE A 229 7.73 3.89 9.97
C ILE A 229 7.88 2.48 9.40
N ASN A 230 6.82 1.93 8.80
CA ASN A 230 6.86 0.61 8.19
C ASN A 230 7.86 0.52 7.03
N SER A 231 7.99 1.57 6.23
CA SER A 231 8.96 1.62 5.13
C SER A 231 10.40 1.56 5.62
N LEU A 232 10.71 2.20 6.77
CA LEU A 232 12.02 2.12 7.41
C LEU A 232 12.32 0.71 7.93
N VAL A 233 11.33 0.05 8.53
CA VAL A 233 11.44 -1.35 8.97
C VAL A 233 11.69 -2.27 7.77
N GLY A 234 10.94 -2.11 6.69
CA GLY A 234 11.13 -2.86 5.44
C GLY A 234 12.53 -2.68 4.86
N TRP A 235 13.04 -1.44 4.83
CA TRP A 235 14.41 -1.14 4.40
C TRP A 235 15.46 -1.89 5.22
N TYR A 236 15.33 -1.90 6.55
CA TYR A 236 16.24 -2.60 7.44
C TYR A 236 16.25 -4.11 7.16
N GLN A 237 15.07 -4.73 7.09
CA GLN A 237 14.94 -6.17 6.87
C GLN A 237 15.50 -6.60 5.51
N TRP A 238 15.19 -5.87 4.44
CA TRP A 238 15.68 -6.18 3.09
C TRP A 238 17.17 -5.91 2.93
N SER A 239 17.70 -4.91 3.65
CA SER A 239 19.14 -4.68 3.68
C SER A 239 19.90 -5.79 4.41
N LYS A 240 19.28 -6.45 5.39
CA LYS A 240 19.85 -7.64 6.02
C LYS A 240 19.81 -8.84 5.07
N ALA A 241 18.67 -9.08 4.41
CA ALA A 241 18.51 -10.18 3.45
C ALA A 241 19.48 -10.06 2.25
N ALA A 242 19.66 -8.85 1.71
CA ALA A 242 20.57 -8.60 0.59
C ALA A 242 22.06 -8.71 0.95
N LYS A 243 22.41 -8.75 2.24
CA LYS A 243 23.79 -9.01 2.70
C LYS A 243 24.08 -10.51 2.91
N SER A 244 23.03 -11.31 3.08
CA SER A 244 23.11 -12.75 3.30
C SER A 244 23.03 -13.57 2.01
N ALA A 245 22.90 -12.91 0.86
CA ALA A 245 22.87 -13.48 -0.48
C ALA A 245 24.10 -13.04 -1.27
#